data_AF-A0A447N0N1-F1
#
_entry.id   AF-A0A447N0N1-F1
#
_cell.length_a   1.000
_cell.length_b   1.000
_cell.length_c   1.000
_cell.angle_alpha   90.00
_cell.angle_beta   90.00
_cell.angle_gamma   90.00
#
_symmetry.space_group_name_H-M   'P 1'
#
loop_
_entity.id
_entity.type
_entity.pdbx_description
1 polymer ?
#
loop_
_entity_poly.entity_id
_entity_poly.type
_entity_poly.pdbx_seq_one_letter_code
_entity_poly.pdbx_strand_id
1 'polypeptide(L)'
;MHYPVDVFIGKIRDYDGSRPSAIAKVQIDGELMLTELGLAGDQQAEKKIHGGPDRALCHYPREHYADWIRQFPEQATLFCAPAFGENLSTNGMTEHNVFIGDIYRWGEALIQVTQPRSPCFKL
;
A
#
# COMPACT_ATOMS: atom_id res chain seq x y z
N MET A 1 -19.99 2.44 -4.35
CA MET A 1 -19.23 1.71 -5.40
C MET A 1 -18.51 0.54 -4.73
N HIS A 2 -18.24 -0.53 -5.47
CA HIS A 2 -17.52 -1.70 -4.96
C HIS A 2 -16.26 -1.90 -5.80
N TYR A 3 -15.10 -1.90 -5.14
CA TYR A 3 -13.80 -2.05 -5.79
C TYR A 3 -13.16 -3.34 -5.26
N PRO A 4 -12.99 -4.37 -6.10
CA PRO A 4 -12.16 -5.51 -5.75
C PRO A 4 -10.76 -5.05 -5.39
N VAL A 5 -10.17 -5.66 -4.35
CA VAL A 5 -8.89 -5.26 -3.80
C VAL A 5 -8.01 -6.49 -3.57
N ASP A 6 -6.77 -6.42 -4.06
CA ASP A 6 -5.72 -7.36 -3.69
C ASP A 6 -5.01 -6.84 -2.44
N VAL A 7 -4.74 -7.73 -1.48
CA VAL A 7 -4.25 -7.38 -0.15
C VAL A 7 -2.84 -7.91 0.07
N PHE A 8 -1.97 -7.07 0.62
CA PHE A 8 -0.57 -7.39 0.86
C PHE A 8 -0.12 -7.00 2.28
N ILE A 9 0.68 -7.88 2.89
CA ILE A 9 1.35 -7.62 4.18
C ILE A 9 2.83 -7.96 4.08
N GLY A 10 3.66 -7.34 4.92
CA GLY A 10 5.10 -7.56 4.92
C GLY A 10 5.70 -7.43 6.31
N LYS A 11 6.89 -8.00 6.45
CA LYS A 11 7.73 -7.86 7.64
C LYS A 11 8.94 -7.00 7.31
N ILE A 12 9.48 -6.34 8.33
CA ILE A 12 10.72 -5.56 8.20
C ILE A 12 11.85 -6.53 7.86
N ARG A 13 12.64 -6.16 6.84
CA ARG A 13 13.85 -6.84 6.39
C ARG A 13 14.95 -5.82 6.16
N ASP A 14 16.19 -6.28 6.22
CA ASP A 14 17.37 -5.50 5.84
C ASP A 14 17.52 -5.45 4.31
N TYR A 15 18.00 -4.33 3.80
CA TYR A 15 18.29 -4.11 2.39
C TYR A 15 19.69 -3.53 2.25
N ASP A 16 20.48 -4.08 1.34
CA ASP A 16 21.83 -3.57 1.10
C ASP A 16 21.78 -2.11 0.63
N GLY A 17 22.63 -1.27 1.20
CA GLY A 17 22.67 0.18 0.90
C GLY A 17 21.45 1.00 1.35
N SER A 18 20.50 0.43 2.11
CA SER A 18 19.29 1.14 2.57
C SER A 18 18.95 0.85 4.04
N ARG A 19 17.96 1.56 4.57
CA ARG A 19 17.43 1.32 5.93
C ARG A 19 16.43 0.15 5.92
N PRO A 20 16.25 -0.56 7.04
CA PRO A 20 15.26 -1.63 7.14
C PRO A 20 13.87 -1.17 6.72
N SER A 21 13.16 -2.04 6.01
CA SER A 21 11.87 -1.72 5.40
C SER A 21 10.97 -2.95 5.31
N ALA A 22 9.66 -2.73 5.31
CA ALA A 22 8.65 -3.77 5.06
C ALA A 22 8.01 -3.62 3.66
N ILE A 23 8.74 -3.01 2.73
CA ILE A 23 8.26 -2.67 1.38
C ILE A 23 7.98 -3.90 0.52
N ALA A 24 8.80 -4.96 0.63
CA ALA A 24 8.56 -6.23 -0.05
C ALA A 24 7.45 -7.03 0.67
N LYS A 25 6.20 -6.65 0.43
CA LYS A 25 5.00 -7.32 0.92
C LYS A 25 4.65 -8.53 0.04
N VAL A 26 3.87 -9.45 0.60
CA VAL A 26 3.36 -10.65 -0.08
C VAL A 26 1.84 -10.61 -0.09
N GLN A 27 1.25 -11.17 -1.15
CA GLN A 27 -0.21 -11.28 -1.26
C GLN A 27 -0.75 -12.22 -0.19
N ILE A 28 -1.92 -11.87 0.35
CA ILE A 28 -2.67 -12.67 1.30
C ILE A 28 -4.04 -12.98 0.72
N ASP A 29 -4.42 -14.25 0.79
CA ASP A 29 -5.76 -14.73 0.50
C ASP A 29 -6.51 -15.05 1.80
N GLY A 30 -7.83 -14.90 1.78
CA GLY A 30 -8.70 -15.16 2.93
C GLY A 30 -8.92 -13.94 3.82
N GLU A 31 -9.47 -14.20 5.01
CA GLU A 31 -9.83 -13.16 5.97
C GLU A 31 -8.66 -12.77 6.86
N LEU A 32 -8.58 -11.48 7.18
CA LEU A 32 -7.59 -10.95 8.12
C LEU A 32 -8.18 -9.82 8.97
N MET A 33 -7.67 -9.69 10.20
CA MET A 33 -8.08 -8.64 11.11
C MET A 33 -7.41 -7.31 10.73
N LEU A 34 -8.21 -6.26 10.58
CA LEU A 34 -7.73 -4.88 10.50
C LEU A 34 -7.85 -4.22 11.88
N THR A 35 -6.74 -3.68 12.38
CA THR A 35 -6.67 -2.94 13.64
C THR A 35 -6.46 -1.45 13.37
N GLU A 36 -6.55 -0.61 14.41
CA GLU A 36 -6.24 0.83 14.31
C GLU A 36 -4.81 1.11 13.82
N LEU A 37 -3.89 0.15 13.95
CA LEU A 37 -2.50 0.29 13.54
C LEU A 37 -2.15 -0.46 12.25
N GLY A 38 -3.14 -1.06 11.58
CA GLY A 38 -2.98 -1.76 10.31
C GLY A 38 -3.39 -3.22 10.35
N LEU A 39 -3.08 -3.92 9.25
CA LEU A 39 -3.43 -5.32 9.04
C LEU A 39 -2.64 -6.23 9.99
N ALA A 40 -3.31 -7.21 10.58
CA ALA A 40 -2.66 -8.19 11.43
C ALA A 40 -1.53 -8.91 10.65
N GLY A 41 -0.32 -8.88 11.22
CA GLY A 41 0.88 -9.46 10.60
C GLY A 41 1.67 -8.50 9.70
N ASP A 42 1.10 -7.35 9.32
CA ASP A 42 1.84 -6.31 8.62
C ASP A 42 2.74 -5.51 9.58
N GLN A 43 3.88 -5.06 9.08
CA GLN A 43 4.82 -4.24 9.82
C GLN A 43 5.14 -2.94 9.08
N GLN A 44 5.46 -1.93 9.88
CA GLN A 44 5.85 -0.60 9.42
C GLN A 44 7.18 -0.23 10.08
N ALA A 45 8.21 0.01 9.27
CA ALA A 45 9.47 0.56 9.73
C ALA A 45 9.33 2.07 10.00
N GLU A 46 10.13 2.62 10.91
CA GLU A 46 10.13 4.06 11.24
C GLU A 46 8.72 4.61 11.54
N LYS A 47 8.03 4.00 12.52
CA LYS A 47 6.62 4.30 12.86
C LYS A 47 6.29 5.77 13.09
N LYS A 48 7.25 6.61 13.49
CA LYS A 48 7.07 8.06 13.62
C LYS A 48 6.81 8.75 12.27
N ILE A 49 7.28 8.16 11.17
CA ILE A 49 7.21 8.70 9.81
C ILE A 49 6.20 7.90 8.98
N HIS A 50 6.25 6.56 9.05
CA HIS A 50 5.46 5.69 8.18
C HIS A 50 4.34 4.94 8.88
N GLY A 51 4.12 5.19 10.17
CA GLY A 51 3.05 4.52 10.91
C GLY A 51 2.20 5.46 11.73
N GLY A 52 1.45 4.85 12.63
CA GLY A 52 0.38 5.51 13.38
C GLY A 52 -0.97 5.30 12.72
N PRO A 53 -2.06 5.66 13.43
CA PRO A 53 -3.43 5.38 12.98
C PRO A 53 -3.75 6.03 11.63
N ASP A 54 -3.21 7.23 11.37
CA ASP A 54 -3.44 7.93 10.10
C ASP A 54 -2.74 7.29 8.89
N ARG A 55 -1.85 6.31 9.14
CA ARG A 55 -1.04 5.61 8.13
C ARG A 55 -1.08 4.10 8.33
N ALA A 56 -2.19 3.60 8.88
CA ALA A 56 -2.40 2.17 9.14
C ALA A 56 -2.41 1.31 7.86
N LEU A 57 -2.85 1.90 6.74
CA LEU A 57 -2.92 1.25 5.43
C LEU A 57 -2.29 2.15 4.37
N CYS A 58 -1.58 1.53 3.42
CA CYS A 58 -1.13 2.19 2.20
C CYS A 58 -1.89 1.65 0.98
N HIS A 59 -2.36 2.54 0.11
CA HIS A 59 -3.05 2.21 -1.12
C HIS A 59 -2.24 2.67 -2.33
N TYR A 60 -2.25 1.87 -3.41
CA TYR A 60 -1.66 2.26 -4.69
C TYR A 60 -2.54 1.80 -5.86
N PRO A 61 -2.92 2.71 -6.79
CA PRO A 61 -3.68 2.35 -7.98
C PRO A 61 -2.89 1.44 -8.92
N ARG A 62 -3.47 0.33 -9.35
CA ARG A 62 -2.81 -0.63 -10.25
C ARG A 62 -2.55 -0.04 -11.64
N GLU A 63 -3.37 0.93 -12.04
CA GLU A 63 -3.25 1.69 -13.29
C GLU A 63 -1.83 2.24 -13.48
N HIS A 64 -1.21 2.75 -12.42
CA HIS A 64 0.08 3.45 -12.49
C HIS A 64 1.25 2.54 -12.86
N TYR A 65 1.14 1.23 -12.62
CA TYR A 65 2.18 0.28 -13.04
C TYR A 65 2.39 0.29 -14.55
N ALA A 66 1.33 0.48 -15.35
CA ALA A 66 1.46 0.58 -16.80
C ALA A 66 2.26 1.81 -17.24
N ASP A 67 2.14 2.93 -16.51
CA ASP A 67 2.89 4.15 -16.80
C ASP A 67 4.36 4.02 -16.39
N TRP A 68 4.66 3.35 -15.28
CA TRP A 68 6.04 3.05 -14.90
C TRP A 68 6.73 2.09 -15.88
N ILE A 69 6.04 1.04 -16.32
CA ILE A 69 6.55 0.13 -17.37
C ILE A 69 6.85 0.90 -18.66
N ARG A 70 5.99 1.86 -19.03
CA ARG A 70 6.20 2.70 -20.21
C ARG A 70 7.41 3.62 -20.06
N GLN A 71 7.62 4.17 -18.86
CA GLN A 71 8.73 5.07 -18.57
C GLN A 71 10.07 4.33 -18.43
N PHE A 72 10.06 3.11 -17.90
CA PHE A 72 11.25 2.32 -17.57
C PHE A 72 11.10 0.88 -18.08
N PRO A 73 11.08 0.65 -19.40
CA PRO A 73 10.80 -0.66 -19.99
C PRO A 73 11.85 -1.72 -19.64
N GLU A 74 13.11 -1.33 -19.43
CA GLU A 74 14.19 -2.23 -19.01
C GLU A 74 13.97 -2.81 -17.60
N GLN A 75 13.15 -2.15 -16.79
CA GLN A 75 12.82 -2.50 -15.41
C GLN A 75 11.38 -2.99 -15.27
N ALA A 76 10.70 -3.29 -16.39
CA ALA A 76 9.26 -3.61 -16.41
C ALA A 76 8.86 -4.71 -15.42
N THR A 77 9.74 -5.68 -15.20
CA THR A 77 9.50 -6.80 -14.26
C THR A 77 9.42 -6.38 -12.79
N LEU A 78 9.92 -5.18 -12.45
CA LEU A 78 9.83 -4.61 -11.10
C LEU A 78 8.48 -3.93 -10.84
N PHE A 79 7.76 -3.54 -11.89
CA PHE A 79 6.54 -2.72 -11.77
C PHE A 79 5.29 -3.58 -11.78
N CYS A 80 5.09 -4.31 -10.68
CA CYS A 80 3.85 -5.00 -10.37
C CYS A 80 3.51 -4.82 -8.88
N ALA A 81 2.24 -5.06 -8.51
CA ALA A 81 1.87 -5.00 -7.10
C ALA A 81 2.62 -6.09 -6.29
N PRO A 82 3.17 -5.78 -5.09
CA PRO A 82 3.09 -4.51 -4.35
C PRO A 82 4.41 -3.72 -4.35
N ALA A 83 4.98 -3.40 -5.53
CA ALA A 83 6.32 -2.82 -5.63
C ALA A 83 6.48 -1.46 -4.92
N PHE A 84 5.39 -0.70 -4.74
CA PHE A 84 5.42 0.56 -3.98
C PHE A 84 5.16 0.35 -2.48
N GLY A 85 5.03 -0.89 -2.01
CA GLY A 85 4.80 -1.26 -0.62
C GLY A 85 3.37 -1.04 -0.15
N GLU A 86 2.41 -0.98 -1.06
CA GLU A 86 0.99 -0.86 -0.76
C GLU A 86 0.45 -2.08 -0.04
N ASN A 87 -0.49 -1.86 0.87
CA ASN A 87 -1.31 -2.92 1.43
C ASN A 87 -2.51 -3.25 0.54
N LEU A 88 -3.03 -2.23 -0.16
CA LEU A 88 -4.24 -2.32 -0.97
C LEU A 88 -3.91 -1.93 -2.42
N SER A 89 -4.13 -2.86 -3.35
CA SER A 89 -4.00 -2.61 -4.79
C SER A 89 -5.35 -2.82 -5.46
N THR A 90 -5.81 -1.82 -6.21
CA THR A 90 -7.14 -1.82 -6.83
C THR A 90 -7.08 -1.29 -8.26
N ASN A 91 -8.15 -1.56 -9.02
CA ASN A 91 -8.49 -0.80 -10.22
C ASN A 91 -9.71 0.12 -9.97
N GLY A 92 -9.75 1.26 -10.63
CA GLY A 92 -10.84 2.23 -10.58
C GLY A 92 -10.79 3.21 -9.41
N MET A 93 -9.80 3.10 -8.52
CA MET A 93 -9.55 4.05 -7.44
C MET A 93 -8.23 4.77 -7.70
N THR A 94 -8.29 6.05 -8.06
CA THR A 94 -7.15 6.91 -8.41
C THR A 94 -7.24 8.23 -7.68
N GLU A 95 -6.18 9.03 -7.74
CA GLU A 95 -6.10 10.35 -7.11
C GLU A 95 -7.12 11.35 -7.66
N HIS A 96 -7.72 11.07 -8.82
CA HIS A 96 -8.75 11.93 -9.44
C HIS A 96 -10.16 11.68 -8.92
N ASN A 97 -10.42 10.52 -8.31
CA ASN A 97 -11.75 10.12 -7.88
C ASN A 97 -11.83 9.57 -6.44
N VAL A 98 -10.71 9.57 -5.71
CA VAL A 98 -10.62 9.30 -4.28
C VAL A 98 -10.27 10.60 -3.56
N PHE A 99 -11.05 10.95 -2.53
CA PHE A 99 -10.92 12.23 -1.84
C PHE A 99 -10.51 12.04 -0.38
N ILE A 100 -9.74 12.99 0.14
CA ILE A 100 -9.43 13.04 1.58
C ILE A 100 -10.73 13.16 2.36
N GLY A 101 -10.89 12.31 3.36
CA GLY A 101 -12.10 12.21 4.17
C GLY A 101 -13.11 11.17 3.68
N ASP A 102 -12.95 10.60 2.47
CA ASP A 102 -13.78 9.50 2.00
C ASP A 102 -13.72 8.33 2.97
N ILE A 103 -14.89 7.76 3.31
CA ILE A 103 -15.01 6.60 4.18
C ILE A 103 -15.50 5.41 3.37
N TYR A 104 -14.76 4.32 3.43
CA TYR A 104 -15.08 3.07 2.77
C TYR A 104 -15.36 1.99 3.81
N ARG A 105 -16.40 1.19 3.57
CA ARG A 105 -16.64 -0.04 4.32
C ARG A 105 -15.90 -1.19 3.63
N TRP A 106 -15.12 -1.93 4.40
CA TRP A 106 -14.38 -3.10 3.93
C TRP A 106 -14.55 -4.24 4.94
N GLY A 107 -15.39 -5.23 4.59
CA GLY A 107 -15.88 -6.21 5.56
C GLY A 107 -16.62 -5.51 6.71
N GLU A 108 -16.19 -5.79 7.93
CA GLU A 108 -16.71 -5.18 9.16
C GLU A 108 -16.04 -3.84 9.50
N ALA A 109 -14.93 -3.50 8.85
CA ALA A 109 -14.17 -2.29 9.14
C ALA A 109 -14.68 -1.07 8.35
N LEU A 110 -14.45 0.10 8.93
CA LEU A 110 -14.52 1.39 8.24
C LEU A 110 -13.11 1.96 8.15
N ILE A 111 -12.71 2.39 6.96
CA ILE A 111 -11.43 3.05 6.71
C ILE A 111 -11.68 4.42 6.09
N GLN A 112 -10.85 5.40 6.45
CA GLN A 112 -10.94 6.76 5.94
C GLN A 112 -9.65 7.15 5.22
N VAL A 113 -9.78 7.85 4.09
CA VAL A 113 -8.64 8.43 3.38
C VAL A 113 -8.13 9.63 4.19
N THR A 114 -6.90 9.54 4.70
CA THR A 114 -6.31 10.55 5.58
C THR A 114 -5.43 11.55 4.83
N GLN A 115 -4.60 11.05 3.90
CA GLN A 115 -3.62 11.87 3.19
C GLN A 115 -3.09 11.16 1.93
N PRO A 116 -2.55 11.91 0.96
CA PRO A 116 -1.70 11.34 -0.08
C PRO A 116 -0.45 10.68 0.52
N ARG A 117 0.06 9.64 -0.17
CA ARG A 117 1.33 9.01 0.19
C ARG A 117 2.49 9.86 -0.33
N SER A 118 3.29 10.42 0.58
CA SER A 118 4.55 11.07 0.21
C SER A 118 5.60 10.04 -0.21
N PRO A 119 6.29 10.21 -1.36
CA PRO A 119 7.45 9.40 -1.71
C PRO A 119 8.56 9.49 -0.65
N CYS A 120 9.37 8.45 -0.55
CA CYS A 120 10.49 8.37 0.39
C CYS A 120 11.70 7.76 -0.33
N PHE A 121 12.91 8.09 0.10
CA PHE A 121 14.17 7.60 -0.47
C PHE A 121 14.35 6.07 -0.45
N LYS A 122 13.46 5.34 0.24
CA LYS A 122 13.44 3.87 0.27
C LYS A 122 12.83 3.23 -0.99
N LEU A 123 12.19 4.03 -1.85
CA LEU A 123 11.74 3.62 -3.18
C LEU A 123 12.90 3.60 -4.17
#